data_AF-A0A0F9KU49-F1
#
_entry.id   AF-A0A0F9KU49-F1
#
_cell.length_a   1.000
_cell.length_b   1.000
_cell.length_c   1.000
_cell.angle_alpha   90.00
_cell.angle_beta   90.00
_cell.angle_gamma   90.00
#
_symmetry.space_group_name_H-M   'P 1'
#
loop_
_entity.id
_entity.type
_entity.pdbx_description
1 polymer ?
#
loop_
_entity_poly.entity_id
_entity_poly.type
_entity_poly.pdbx_seq_one_letter_code
_entity_poly.pdbx_strand_id
1 'polypeptide(L)'
;MICRRFFERIFKVNFPKQRPEWLVNPITGGQMHLDGYCKKLKLAFEFNGPQHYVYYPKYHKSYEDFLKQQERDGIKAKLCKKMGITLIVVPHTLDYYEFQDYIVEEYEKLTGKEIKTKYKYDWKTFKQENLDISEFL
;
A
#
# COMPACT_ATOMS: atom_id res chain seq x y z
N MET A 1 5.43 10.01 -0.16
CA MET A 1 6.10 8.82 -0.72
C MET A 1 5.69 8.67 -2.17
N ILE A 2 6.61 8.31 -3.08
CA ILE A 2 6.34 8.20 -4.53
C ILE A 2 5.24 7.16 -4.82
N CYS A 3 5.28 5.99 -4.18
CA CYS A 3 4.22 4.98 -4.28
C CYS A 3 2.82 5.56 -4.00
N ARG A 4 2.65 6.31 -2.89
CA ARG A 4 1.37 6.98 -2.57
C ARG A 4 0.89 7.88 -3.71
N ARG A 5 1.79 8.64 -4.33
CA ARG A 5 1.44 9.56 -5.42
C ARG A 5 0.95 8.82 -6.66
N PHE A 6 1.48 7.64 -6.96
CA PHE A 6 0.92 6.78 -8.00
C PHE A 6 -0.52 6.37 -7.67
N PHE A 7 -0.79 5.87 -6.46
CA PHE A 7 -2.16 5.56 -6.02
C PHE A 7 -3.09 6.78 -6.15
N GLU A 8 -2.66 7.94 -5.65
CA GLU A 8 -3.47 9.16 -5.70
C GLU A 8 -3.79 9.61 -7.13
N ARG A 9 -2.84 9.48 -8.07
CA ARG A 9 -3.06 9.83 -9.48
C ARG A 9 -3.92 8.81 -10.22
N ILE A 10 -3.67 7.52 -10.03
CA ILE A 10 -4.41 6.42 -10.67
C ILE A 10 -5.89 6.47 -10.25
N PHE A 11 -6.15 6.61 -8.95
CA PHE A 11 -7.51 6.53 -8.40
C PHE A 11 -8.17 7.89 -8.18
N LYS A 12 -7.44 8.99 -8.39
CA LYS A 12 -7.92 10.39 -8.24
C LYS A 12 -8.52 10.67 -6.85
N VAL A 13 -7.96 10.05 -5.81
CA VAL A 13 -8.39 10.22 -4.41
C VAL A 13 -7.19 10.13 -3.48
N ASN A 14 -7.32 10.68 -2.26
CA ASN A 14 -6.28 10.62 -1.25
C ASN A 14 -6.10 9.22 -0.63
N PHE A 15 -4.85 8.85 -0.35
CA PHE A 15 -4.48 7.64 0.40
C PHE A 15 -3.65 8.00 1.64
N PRO A 16 -4.24 8.65 2.66
CA PRO A 16 -3.53 9.01 3.87
C PRO A 16 -3.01 7.76 4.61
N LYS A 17 -1.89 7.92 5.32
CA LYS A 17 -1.44 6.91 6.29
C LYS A 17 -2.49 6.82 7.40
N GLN A 18 -2.93 5.62 7.76
CA GLN A 18 -3.97 5.46 8.79
C GLN A 18 -3.62 4.34 9.77
N ARG A 19 -4.15 4.46 11.00
CA ARG A 19 -4.20 3.40 12.01
C ARG A 19 -5.66 3.12 12.35
N PRO A 20 -6.37 2.32 11.53
CA PRO A 20 -7.79 2.08 11.79
C PRO A 20 -7.98 1.32 13.12
N GLU A 21 -9.05 1.62 13.86
CA GLU A 21 -9.35 0.97 15.15
C GLU A 21 -9.55 -0.54 15.03
N TRP A 22 -10.03 -1.01 13.88
CA TRP A 22 -10.22 -2.44 13.59
C TRP A 22 -8.91 -3.17 13.25
N LEU A 23 -7.82 -2.44 12.96
CA LEU A 23 -6.55 -3.02 12.52
C LEU A 23 -5.66 -3.28 13.73
N VAL A 24 -6.07 -4.23 14.56
CA VAL A 24 -5.37 -4.61 15.80
C VAL A 24 -4.80 -6.02 15.65
N ASN A 25 -3.53 -6.18 16.03
CA ASN A 25 -2.92 -7.51 16.11
C ASN A 25 -3.62 -8.31 17.22
N PRO A 26 -4.29 -9.43 16.91
CA PRO A 26 -5.05 -10.20 17.90
C PRO A 26 -4.16 -10.92 18.93
N ILE A 27 -2.87 -11.08 18.65
CA ILE A 27 -1.91 -11.75 19.54
C ILE A 27 -1.35 -10.76 20.57
N THR A 28 -0.99 -9.56 20.12
CA THR A 28 -0.31 -8.57 20.98
C THR A 28 -1.22 -7.46 21.49
N GLY A 29 -2.44 -7.33 20.95
CA GLY A 29 -3.33 -6.19 21.18
C GLY A 29 -2.83 -4.87 20.56
N GLY A 30 -1.69 -4.88 19.86
CA GLY A 30 -1.09 -3.70 19.28
C GLY A 30 -1.82 -3.25 18.01
N GLN A 31 -2.22 -1.98 17.97
CA GLN A 31 -2.80 -1.38 16.76
C GLN A 31 -1.72 -1.24 15.67
N MET A 32 -2.04 -1.64 14.43
CA MET A 32 -1.15 -1.53 13.28
C MET A 32 -1.53 -0.34 12.40
N HIS A 33 -0.76 -0.11 11.33
CA HIS A 33 -1.01 0.97 10.38
C HIS A 33 -1.05 0.45 8.94
N LEU A 34 -1.66 1.24 8.07
CA LEU A 34 -1.62 1.15 6.62
C LEU A 34 -0.85 2.34 6.05
N ASP A 35 0.05 2.12 5.10
CA ASP A 35 0.82 3.21 4.46
C ASP A 35 -0.05 4.16 3.64
N GLY A 36 -1.16 3.65 3.10
CA GLY A 36 -2.23 4.44 2.52
C GLY A 36 -3.57 3.69 2.54
N TYR A 37 -4.65 4.38 2.92
CA TYR A 37 -5.99 3.79 2.92
C TYR A 37 -7.06 4.79 2.48
N CYS A 38 -7.84 4.42 1.47
CA CYS A 38 -9.03 5.14 1.03
C CYS A 38 -10.29 4.38 1.45
N LYS A 39 -11.01 4.92 2.45
CA LYS A 39 -12.25 4.32 2.96
C LYS A 39 -13.35 4.24 1.90
N LYS A 40 -13.49 5.27 1.05
CA LYS A 40 -14.50 5.34 -0.02
C LYS A 40 -14.34 4.20 -1.03
N LEU A 41 -13.10 3.91 -1.42
CA LEU A 41 -12.80 2.84 -2.38
C LEU A 41 -12.66 1.46 -1.73
N LYS A 42 -12.62 1.38 -0.39
CA LYS A 42 -12.20 0.18 0.35
C LYS A 42 -10.89 -0.40 -0.21
N LEU A 43 -9.93 0.49 -0.47
CA LEU A 43 -8.63 0.15 -1.06
C LEU A 43 -7.51 0.69 -0.18
N ALA A 44 -6.54 -0.16 0.14
CA ALA A 44 -5.35 0.16 0.89
C ALA A 44 -4.09 -0.32 0.18
N PHE A 45 -2.95 0.25 0.55
CA PHE A 45 -1.65 -0.25 0.11
C PHE A 45 -0.59 -0.25 1.21
N GLU A 46 0.43 -1.07 0.99
CA GLU A 46 1.69 -1.14 1.75
C GLU A 46 2.87 -1.06 0.79
N PHE A 47 3.94 -0.36 1.17
CA PHE A 47 5.19 -0.38 0.41
C PHE A 47 6.25 -1.17 1.18
N ASN A 48 6.47 -2.42 0.77
CA ASN A 48 7.27 -3.36 1.54
C ASN A 48 8.75 -3.33 1.13
N GLY A 49 9.59 -2.86 2.05
CA GLY A 49 11.06 -2.89 1.95
C GLY A 49 11.67 -4.29 2.08
N PRO A 50 13.00 -4.41 1.94
CA PRO A 50 13.72 -5.71 2.02
C PRO A 50 13.43 -6.48 3.31
N GLN A 51 13.19 -5.75 4.41
CA GLN A 51 12.93 -6.32 5.72
C GLN A 51 11.68 -7.23 5.77
N HIS A 52 10.75 -7.11 4.82
CA HIS A 52 9.56 -7.97 4.76
C HIS A 52 9.83 -9.34 4.13
N TYR A 53 10.94 -9.48 3.40
CA TYR A 53 11.21 -10.65 2.56
C TYR A 53 12.43 -11.44 3.02
N VAL A 54 13.43 -10.77 3.60
CA VAL A 54 14.70 -11.38 3.96
C VAL A 54 15.11 -10.96 5.37
N TYR A 55 15.57 -11.93 6.16
CA TYR A 55 16.23 -11.63 7.42
C TYR A 55 17.53 -10.88 7.16
N TYR A 56 17.61 -9.68 7.71
CA TYR A 56 18.79 -8.84 7.62
C TYR A 56 19.08 -8.22 9.00
N PRO A 57 20.27 -8.43 9.59
CA PRO A 57 20.60 -7.98 10.95
C PRO A 57 20.44 -6.47 11.18
N LYS A 58 20.54 -5.65 10.12
CA LYS A 58 20.30 -4.19 10.22
C LYS A 58 18.83 -3.86 10.54
N TYR A 59 17.90 -4.72 10.14
CA TYR A 59 16.45 -4.50 10.31
C TYR A 59 15.82 -5.37 11.39
N HIS A 60 16.49 -6.44 11.81
CA HIS A 60 15.98 -7.42 12.76
C HIS A 60 17.05 -7.76 13.79
N LYS A 61 16.71 -7.74 15.08
CA LYS A 61 17.68 -8.11 16.13
C LYS A 61 17.88 -9.62 16.19
N SER A 62 16.87 -10.37 15.79
CA SER A 62 16.88 -11.83 15.71
C SER A 62 16.06 -12.31 14.51
N TYR A 63 16.26 -13.57 14.14
CA TYR A 63 15.41 -14.22 13.13
C TYR A 63 13.93 -14.26 13.56
N GLU A 64 13.67 -14.35 14.86
CA GLU A 64 12.31 -14.29 15.42
C GLU A 64 11.62 -12.95 15.15
N ASP A 65 12.35 -11.82 15.19
CA ASP A 65 11.78 -10.51 14.83
C ASP A 65 11.34 -10.45 13.37
N PHE A 66 12.09 -11.10 12.48
CA PHE A 66 11.72 -11.23 11.06
C PHE A 66 10.45 -12.08 10.90
N LEU A 67 10.36 -13.23 11.58
CA LEU A 67 9.14 -14.05 11.57
C LEU A 67 7.93 -13.29 12.12
N LYS A 68 8.10 -12.51 13.20
CA LYS A 68 7.06 -11.64 13.75
C LYS A 68 6.66 -10.51 12.78
N GLN A 69 7.58 -10.04 11.94
CA GLN A 69 7.25 -9.08 10.88
C GLN A 69 6.36 -9.74 9.82
N GLN A 70 6.73 -10.92 9.33
CA GLN A 70 5.93 -11.67 8.37
C GLN A 70 4.55 -12.06 8.93
N GLU A 71 4.48 -12.42 10.21
CA GLU A 71 3.21 -12.71 10.89
C GLU A 71 2.31 -11.46 10.92
N ARG A 72 2.85 -10.29 11.27
CA ARG A 72 2.10 -9.03 11.26
C ARG A 72 1.57 -8.68 9.88
N ASP A 73 2.37 -8.91 8.83
CA ASP A 73 1.94 -8.68 7.45
C ASP A 73 0.77 -9.62 7.06
N GLY A 74 0.86 -10.89 7.45
CA GLY A 74 -0.21 -11.88 7.26
C GLY A 74 -1.49 -11.53 8.02
N ILE A 75 -1.39 -11.09 9.28
CA ILE A 75 -2.52 -10.63 10.08
C ILE A 75 -3.18 -9.41 9.42
N LYS A 76 -2.38 -8.43 8.99
CA LYS A 76 -2.86 -7.22 8.31
C LYS A 76 -3.66 -7.59 7.06
N ALA A 77 -3.13 -8.46 6.21
CA ALA A 77 -3.82 -8.93 5.02
C ALA A 77 -5.16 -9.64 5.35
N LYS A 78 -5.17 -10.51 6.35
CA LYS A 78 -6.40 -11.20 6.81
C LYS A 78 -7.46 -10.21 7.32
N LEU A 79 -7.05 -9.20 8.11
CA LEU A 79 -7.96 -8.19 8.64
C LEU A 79 -8.53 -7.29 7.54
N CYS A 80 -7.70 -6.84 6.59
CA CYS A 80 -8.18 -6.10 5.42
C CYS A 80 -9.23 -6.92 4.65
N LYS A 81 -8.94 -8.20 4.37
CA LYS A 81 -9.89 -9.10 3.69
C LYS A 81 -11.21 -9.23 4.48
N LYS A 82 -11.15 -9.42 5.79
CA LYS A 82 -12.33 -9.51 6.67
C LYS A 82 -13.20 -8.25 6.62
N MET A 83 -12.57 -7.08 6.49
CA MET A 83 -13.25 -5.79 6.38
C MET A 83 -13.73 -5.47 4.95
N GLY A 84 -13.52 -6.37 3.99
CA GLY A 84 -13.82 -6.15 2.58
C GLY A 84 -12.96 -5.04 1.96
N ILE A 85 -11.72 -4.90 2.43
CA ILE A 85 -10.73 -3.94 1.93
C ILE A 85 -9.75 -4.69 1.04
N THR A 86 -9.62 -4.22 -0.20
CA THR A 86 -8.56 -4.66 -1.10
C THR A 86 -7.23 -4.09 -0.62
N LEU A 87 -6.24 -4.95 -0.41
CA LEU A 87 -4.89 -4.55 0.00
C LEU A 87 -3.91 -4.87 -1.13
N ILE A 88 -3.26 -3.86 -1.68
CA ILE A 88 -2.18 -4.01 -2.67
C ILE A 88 -0.84 -3.81 -1.97
N VAL A 89 0.04 -4.81 -2.03
CA VAL A 89 1.39 -4.72 -1.47
C VAL A 89 2.36 -4.45 -2.61
N VAL A 90 3.01 -3.28 -2.59
CA VAL A 90 4.00 -2.91 -3.61
C VAL A 90 5.40 -3.24 -3.09
N PRO A 91 6.14 -4.17 -3.74
CA PRO A 91 7.49 -4.50 -3.32
C PRO A 91 8.48 -3.39 -3.69
N HIS A 92 9.46 -3.14 -2.81
CA HIS A 92 10.53 -2.16 -3.03
C HIS A 92 11.47 -2.49 -4.20
N THR A 93 11.42 -3.71 -4.74
CA THR A 93 12.26 -4.17 -5.84
C THR A 93 11.82 -3.63 -7.19
N LEU A 94 10.61 -3.05 -7.28
CA LEU A 94 10.12 -2.44 -8.51
C LEU A 94 10.77 -1.09 -8.75
N ASP A 95 11.10 -0.83 -10.01
CA ASP A 95 11.43 0.50 -10.49
C ASP A 95 10.17 1.39 -10.51
N TYR A 96 10.34 2.70 -10.29
CA TYR A 96 9.23 3.65 -10.32
C TYR A 96 8.49 3.70 -11.66
N TYR A 97 9.15 3.36 -12.78
CA TYR A 97 8.47 3.25 -14.08
C TYR A 97 7.50 2.06 -14.15
N GLU A 98 7.68 1.04 -13.29
CA GLU A 98 6.82 -0.15 -13.23
C GLU A 98 5.61 0.02 -12.30
N PHE A 99 5.65 1.02 -11.40
CA PHE A 99 4.64 1.18 -10.35
C PHE A 99 3.22 1.32 -10.90
N GLN A 100 3.04 2.09 -11.97
CA GLN A 100 1.71 2.29 -12.54
C GLN A 100 1.10 0.99 -13.06
N ASP A 101 1.86 0.21 -13.83
CA ASP A 101 1.38 -1.08 -14.35
C ASP A 101 1.08 -2.02 -13.22
N TYR A 102 2.03 -2.20 -12.32
CA TYR A 102 1.89 -3.10 -11.19
C TYR A 102 0.64 -2.80 -10.35
N ILE A 103 0.40 -1.52 -10.02
CA ILE A 103 -0.76 -1.11 -9.22
C ILE A 103 -2.07 -1.35 -9.97
N VAL A 104 -2.11 -1.04 -11.27
CA VAL A 104 -3.31 -1.24 -12.09
C VAL A 104 -3.62 -2.73 -12.24
N GLU A 105 -2.63 -3.54 -12.62
CA GLU A 105 -2.76 -4.99 -12.81
C GLU A 105 -3.21 -5.68 -11.52
N GLU A 106 -2.58 -5.36 -10.38
CA GLU A 106 -2.97 -5.95 -9.10
C GLU A 106 -4.37 -5.49 -8.67
N TYR A 107 -4.75 -4.23 -8.91
CA TYR A 107 -6.11 -3.77 -8.65
C TYR A 107 -7.14 -4.51 -9.50
N GLU A 108 -6.90 -4.64 -10.80
CA GLU A 108 -7.79 -5.32 -11.73
C GLU A 108 -7.93 -6.80 -11.37
N LYS A 109 -6.82 -7.49 -11.11
CA LYS A 109 -6.80 -8.88 -10.65
C LYS A 109 -7.56 -9.11 -9.35
N LEU A 110 -7.44 -8.20 -8.38
CA LEU A 110 -8.07 -8.34 -7.07
C LEU A 110 -9.56 -7.94 -7.06
N THR A 111 -9.99 -7.07 -7.98
CA THR A 111 -11.34 -6.47 -7.94
C THR A 111 -12.21 -6.82 -9.14
N GLY A 112 -11.62 -7.30 -10.24
CA GLY A 112 -12.28 -7.48 -11.54
C GLY A 112 -12.66 -6.17 -12.23
N LYS A 113 -12.17 -5.02 -11.74
CA LYS A 113 -12.55 -3.68 -12.25
C LYS A 113 -11.42 -3.07 -13.03
N GLU A 114 -11.64 -2.82 -14.31
CA GLU A 114 -10.67 -2.16 -15.19
C GLU A 114 -10.42 -0.69 -14.82
N ILE A 115 -9.16 -0.27 -14.95
CA ILE A 115 -8.75 1.14 -14.85
C ILE A 115 -8.37 1.64 -16.24
N LYS A 116 -9.15 2.58 -16.76
CA LYS A 116 -8.82 3.27 -18.02
C LYS A 116 -7.74 4.32 -17.77
N THR A 117 -6.48 3.95 -17.99
CA THR A 117 -5.37 4.92 -18.03
C THR A 117 -4.99 5.24 -19.47
N LYS A 118 -4.86 6.53 -19.81
CA LYS A 118 -4.49 6.97 -21.18
C LYS A 118 -2.99 7.23 -21.32
N TYR A 119 -2.29 7.53 -20.23
CA TYR A 119 -0.90 7.97 -20.23
C TYR A 119 -0.13 7.35 -19.07
N LYS A 120 1.18 7.24 -19.23
CA LYS A 120 2.12 6.91 -18.17
C LYS A 120 2.44 8.14 -17.34
N TYR A 121 2.40 7.99 -16.03
CA TYR A 121 2.84 9.02 -15.10
C TYR A 121 4.37 9.04 -15.03
N ASP A 122 4.96 10.20 -15.29
CA ASP A 122 6.37 10.44 -14.98
C ASP A 122 6.50 10.80 -13.49
N TRP A 123 7.08 9.89 -12.70
CA TRP A 123 7.27 10.06 -11.27
C TRP A 123 8.13 11.28 -10.90
N LYS A 124 8.96 11.78 -11.83
CA LYS A 124 9.79 12.97 -11.61
C LYS A 124 8.95 14.24 -11.45
N THR A 125 7.77 14.28 -12.08
CA THR A 125 6.83 15.41 -11.98
C THR A 125 6.15 15.50 -10.60
N PHE A 126 6.19 14.41 -9.81
CA PHE A 126 5.44 14.30 -8.55
C PHE A 126 5.93 15.27 -7.47
N LYS A 127 7.15 15.81 -7.60
CA LYS A 127 7.73 16.78 -6.66
C LYS A 127 7.34 18.22 -6.98
N GLN A 128 6.93 18.51 -8.21
CA GLN A 128 6.64 19.87 -8.70
C GLN A 128 5.17 20.23 -8.56
N GLU A 129 4.29 19.23 -8.53
CA GLU A 129 2.85 19.42 -8.42
C GLU A 129 2.39 19.18 -6.98
N ASN A 130 1.92 20.23 -6.29
CA ASN A 130 0.95 20.03 -5.23
C ASN A 130 -0.30 19.49 -5.91
N LEU A 131 -0.66 18.22 -5.67
CA LEU A 131 -1.94 17.68 -6.10
C LEU A 131 -3.04 18.48 -5.40
N ASP A 132 -3.62 19.46 -6.10
CA ASP A 132 -4.87 20.06 -5.70
C ASP A 132 -6.00 19.10 -6.07
N ILE A 133 -6.53 18.43 -5.05
CA ILE A 133 -7.56 17.39 -5.22
C ILE A 133 -8.96 18.01 -5.04
N SER A 134 -9.05 19.32 -4.76
CA SER A 134 -10.33 20.05 -4.72
C SER A 134 -11.03 20.08 -6.08
N GLU A 135 -10.30 19.86 -7.18
CA GLU A 135 -10.84 19.78 -8.53
C GLU A 135 -11.50 18.42 -8.87
N PHE A 136 -11.36 17.39 -8.03
CA PHE A 136 -11.89 16.04 -8.27
C PHE A 136 -13.05 15.65 -7.34
N LEU A 137 -13.58 16.60 -6.56
CA LEU A 137 -14.77 16.47 -5.73
C LEU A 137 -15.95 17.23 -6.35
#